data_AF-A0A960D404-F1
#
_entry.id   AF-A0A960D404-F1
#
_cell.length_a   1.000
_cell.length_b   1.000
_cell.length_c   1.000
_cell.angle_alpha   90.00
_cell.angle_beta   90.00
_cell.angle_gamma   90.00
#
_symmetry.space_group_name_H-M   'P 1'
#
loop_
_entity.id
_entity.type
_entity.pdbx_description
1 polymer ?
#
loop_
_entity_poly.entity_id
_entity_poly.type
_entity_poly.pdbx_seq_one_letter_code
_entity_poly.pdbx_strand_id
1 'polypeptide(L)'
;TSPAIPQNRLVVLEDPKNNFLAANVVPLVSSQKKSDELKTILDAVSAKLTTQGLIDLNTAVSGNAGVDPDEAARKWVRDNGFDRPIGK
;
A
#
# COMPACT_ATOMS: atom_id res chain seq x y z
N THR A 1 2.02 -3.38 8.94
CA THR A 1 2.01 -1.99 8.43
C THR A 1 1.53 -1.00 9.48
N SER A 2 1.86 -1.23 10.76
CA SER A 2 1.33 -0.41 11.87
C SER A 2 2.26 0.78 12.16
N PRO A 3 1.73 2.02 12.23
CA PRO A 3 2.50 3.21 12.63
C PRO A 3 3.11 3.10 14.03
N ALA A 4 2.48 2.32 14.93
CA ALA A 4 2.95 2.17 16.30
C ALA A 4 4.34 1.53 16.39
N ILE A 5 4.75 0.75 15.37
CA ILE A 5 6.05 0.08 15.35
C ILE A 5 7.20 1.10 15.38
N PRO A 6 7.34 2.01 14.39
CA PRO A 6 8.38 3.05 14.46
C PRO A 6 8.15 4.07 15.58
N GLN A 7 6.90 4.46 15.87
CA GLN A 7 6.57 5.46 16.89
C GLN A 7 7.03 5.06 18.29
N ASN A 8 6.85 3.78 18.63
CA ASN A 8 7.16 3.25 19.96
C ASN A 8 8.47 2.44 19.98
N ARG A 9 9.28 2.50 18.90
CA ARG A 9 10.53 1.76 18.76
C ARG A 9 10.37 0.25 19.00
N LEU A 10 9.27 -0.31 18.51
CA LEU A 10 9.02 -1.75 18.59
C LEU A 10 9.81 -2.47 17.50
N VAL A 11 10.12 -3.74 17.74
CA VAL A 11 10.73 -4.64 16.76
C VAL A 11 9.73 -5.69 16.32
N VAL A 12 9.76 -6.05 15.04
CA VAL A 12 8.95 -7.14 14.49
C VAL A 12 9.68 -8.46 14.76
N LEU A 13 8.98 -9.42 15.36
CA LEU A 13 9.51 -10.77 15.58
C LEU A 13 9.16 -11.67 14.39
N GLU A 14 10.08 -12.58 14.07
CA GLU A 14 9.85 -13.61 13.05
C GLU A 14 8.83 -14.66 13.55
N ASP A 15 8.10 -15.26 12.61
CA ASP A 15 7.20 -16.39 12.85
C ASP A 15 7.77 -17.67 12.24
N PRO A 16 8.78 -18.31 12.88
CA PRO A 16 9.50 -19.43 12.29
C PRO A 16 8.66 -20.70 12.14
N LYS A 17 7.53 -20.79 12.84
CA LYS A 17 6.62 -21.94 12.79
C LYS A 17 5.42 -21.71 11.88
N ASN A 18 5.36 -20.56 11.20
CA ASN A 18 4.24 -20.17 10.33
C ASN A 18 2.88 -20.30 11.06
N ASN A 19 2.85 -19.86 12.33
CA ASN A 19 1.65 -19.90 13.14
C ASN A 19 0.61 -18.86 12.66
N PHE A 20 1.05 -17.84 11.91
CA PHE A 20 0.20 -16.83 11.29
C PHE A 20 0.24 -16.96 9.76
N LEU A 21 -0.93 -16.81 9.14
CA LEU A 21 -1.04 -16.75 7.68
C LEU A 21 -0.43 -15.44 7.14
N ALA A 22 0.15 -15.51 5.95
CA ALA A 22 0.65 -14.33 5.26
C ALA A 22 -0.50 -13.34 4.96
N ALA A 23 -0.33 -12.09 5.38
CA ALA A 23 -1.31 -11.02 5.19
C ALA A 23 -0.93 -10.13 4.00
N ASN A 24 -0.95 -10.69 2.79
CA ASN A 24 -0.64 -9.94 1.58
C ASN A 24 -1.78 -8.98 1.21
N VAL A 25 -1.44 -7.75 0.83
CA VAL A 25 -2.39 -6.79 0.25
C VAL A 25 -2.41 -7.00 -1.25
N VAL A 26 -3.57 -7.37 -1.81
CA VAL A 26 -3.73 -7.64 -3.24
C VAL A 26 -5.02 -7.00 -3.78
N PRO A 27 -4.98 -6.42 -5.00
CA PRO A 27 -6.18 -5.93 -5.64
C PRO A 27 -7.06 -7.09 -6.09
N LEU A 28 -8.37 -7.02 -5.81
CA LEU A 28 -9.36 -7.97 -6.30
C LEU A 28 -10.33 -7.25 -7.24
N VAL A 29 -10.49 -7.79 -8.46
CA VAL A 29 -11.31 -7.20 -9.51
C VAL A 29 -12.30 -8.23 -10.04
N SER A 30 -13.53 -7.79 -10.33
CA SER A 30 -14.52 -8.63 -11.02
C SER A 30 -14.02 -9.07 -12.39
N SER A 31 -14.22 -10.34 -12.73
CA SER A 31 -13.83 -10.89 -14.03
C SER A 31 -14.45 -10.14 -15.21
N GLN A 32 -15.66 -9.61 -15.04
CA GLN A 32 -16.37 -8.80 -16.05
C GLN A 32 -15.71 -7.45 -16.33
N LYS A 33 -14.78 -6.99 -15.48
CA LYS A 33 -14.07 -5.71 -15.58
C LYS A 33 -12.59 -5.87 -15.89
N LYS A 34 -12.11 -7.09 -16.11
CA LYS A 34 -10.70 -7.38 -16.37
C LYS A 34 -10.32 -6.90 -17.78
N SER A 35 -9.19 -6.21 -17.88
CA SER A 35 -8.46 -5.94 -19.12
C SER A 35 -6.95 -6.06 -18.89
N ASP A 36 -6.18 -6.23 -19.96
CA ASP A 36 -4.71 -6.32 -19.88
C ASP A 36 -4.10 -4.98 -19.45
N GLU A 37 -4.70 -3.86 -19.87
CA GLU A 37 -4.33 -2.52 -19.43
C GLU A 37 -4.54 -2.36 -17.91
N LEU A 38 -5.72 -2.73 -17.41
CA LEU A 38 -6.01 -2.65 -15.98
C LEU A 38 -5.06 -3.52 -15.16
N LYS A 39 -4.75 -4.73 -15.66
CA LYS A 39 -3.77 -5.62 -15.02
C LYS A 39 -2.39 -4.94 -14.94
N THR A 40 -1.91 -4.38 -16.05
CA THR A 40 -0.60 -3.71 -16.11
C THR A 40 -0.50 -2.58 -15.08
N ILE A 41 -1.55 -1.78 -14.96
CA ILE A 41 -1.61 -0.67 -14.00
C ILE A 41 -1.61 -1.20 -12.56
N LEU A 42 -2.47 -2.19 -12.25
CA LEU A 42 -2.57 -2.75 -10.89
C LEU A 42 -1.29 -3.48 -10.47
N ASP A 43 -0.62 -4.17 -11.38
CA ASP A 43 0.66 -4.83 -11.13
C ASP A 43 1.74 -3.77 -10.80
N ALA A 44 1.79 -2.66 -11.54
CA ALA A 44 2.73 -1.56 -11.28
C ALA A 44 2.48 -0.89 -9.91
N VAL A 45 1.21 -0.64 -9.55
CA VAL A 45 0.85 -0.10 -8.23
C VAL A 45 1.23 -1.08 -7.13
N SER A 46 0.90 -2.37 -7.30
CA SER A 46 1.19 -3.41 -6.30
C SER A 46 2.70 -3.55 -6.06
N ALA A 47 3.52 -3.45 -7.11
CA ALA A 47 4.97 -3.48 -7.00
C ALA A 47 5.56 -2.30 -6.19
N LYS A 48 4.85 -1.16 -6.10
CA LYS A 48 5.27 0.01 -5.30
C LYS A 48 4.78 -0.02 -3.86
N LEU A 49 3.77 -0.82 -3.54
CA LEU A 49 3.21 -0.93 -2.18
C LEU A 49 4.08 -1.80 -1.28
N THR A 50 5.24 -1.28 -0.90
CA THR A 50 6.12 -1.92 0.08
C THR A 50 5.55 -1.83 1.50
N THR A 51 6.01 -2.71 2.41
CA THR A 51 5.64 -2.64 3.83
C THR A 51 5.95 -1.27 4.44
N GLN A 52 7.09 -0.67 4.09
CA GLN A 52 7.47 0.66 4.57
C GLN A 52 6.53 1.73 4.01
N GLY A 53 6.25 1.70 2.69
CA GLY A 53 5.32 2.65 2.08
C GLY A 53 3.91 2.58 2.68
N LEU A 54 3.43 1.37 3.02
CA LEU A 54 2.16 1.20 3.71
C LEU A 54 2.20 1.70 5.16
N ILE A 55 3.33 1.59 5.86
CA ILE A 55 3.50 2.21 7.19
C ILE A 55 3.45 3.73 7.06
N ASP A 56 4.12 4.30 6.07
CA ASP A 56 4.15 5.76 5.85
C ASP A 56 2.74 6.29 5.53
N LEU A 57 2.00 5.60 4.65
CA LEU A 57 0.61 5.94 4.33
C LEU A 57 -0.31 5.84 5.55
N ASN A 58 -0.24 4.73 6.29
CA ASN A 58 -1.02 4.57 7.51
C ASN A 58 -0.65 5.63 8.55
N THR A 59 0.63 6.01 8.64
CA THR A 59 1.09 7.04 9.56
C THR A 59 0.51 8.40 9.19
N ALA A 60 0.51 8.74 7.90
CA ALA A 60 0.02 10.03 7.41
C ALA A 60 -1.46 10.27 7.78
N VAL A 61 -2.28 9.22 7.80
CA VAL A 61 -3.73 9.33 8.06
C VAL A 61 -4.13 9.01 9.51
N SER A 62 -3.18 8.59 10.37
CA SER A 62 -3.48 8.14 11.73
C SER A 62 -3.48 9.27 12.76
N GLY A 63 -4.31 9.12 13.78
CA GLY A 63 -4.39 10.04 14.91
C GLY A 63 -5.13 11.34 14.60
N ASN A 64 -5.28 12.20 15.60
CA ASN A 64 -6.09 13.42 15.50
C ASN A 64 -5.52 14.50 14.57
N ALA A 65 -4.26 14.34 14.14
CA ALA A 65 -3.56 15.24 13.22
C ALA A 65 -3.35 14.62 11.83
N GLY A 66 -3.96 13.46 11.55
CA GLY A 66 -3.83 12.79 10.27
C GLY A 66 -4.36 13.65 9.13
N VAL A 67 -3.72 13.58 7.97
CA VAL A 67 -4.26 14.15 6.73
C VAL A 67 -5.42 13.32 6.22
N ASP A 68 -6.28 13.93 5.42
CA ASP A 68 -7.38 13.23 4.76
C ASP A 68 -6.85 12.05 3.93
N PRO A 69 -7.44 10.84 4.04
CA PRO A 69 -6.96 9.67 3.30
C PRO A 69 -6.92 9.84 1.79
N ASP A 70 -7.87 10.59 1.21
CA ASP A 70 -7.86 10.82 -0.23
C ASP A 70 -6.73 11.78 -0.62
N GLU A 71 -6.40 12.75 0.24
CA GLU A 71 -5.23 13.61 0.03
C GLU A 71 -3.93 12.81 0.09
N ALA A 72 -3.77 11.94 1.08
CA ALA A 72 -2.62 11.05 1.21
C ALA A 72 -2.48 10.14 -0.01
N ALA A 73 -3.58 9.51 -0.44
CA ALA A 73 -3.60 8.65 -1.61
C ALA A 73 -3.26 9.40 -2.90
N ARG A 74 -3.86 10.58 -3.13
CA ARG A 74 -3.55 11.43 -4.29
C ARG A 74 -2.08 11.85 -4.31
N LYS A 75 -1.52 12.20 -3.15
CA LYS A 75 -0.09 12.53 -3.04
C LYS A 75 0.78 11.32 -3.39
N TRP A 76 0.49 10.15 -2.84
CA TRP A 76 1.24 8.93 -3.11
C TRP A 76 1.21 8.53 -4.58
N VAL A 77 0.05 8.64 -5.24
CA VAL A 77 -0.12 8.41 -6.68
C VAL A 77 0.82 9.33 -7.48
N ARG A 78 0.83 10.63 -7.17
CA ARG A 78 1.72 11.60 -7.84
C ARG A 78 3.19 11.32 -7.58
N ASP A 79 3.57 11.09 -6.32
CA ASP A 79 4.96 10.85 -5.93
C ASP A 79 5.54 9.58 -6.58
N ASN A 80 4.69 8.60 -6.90
CA ASN A 80 5.07 7.39 -7.61
C ASN A 80 4.87 7.46 -9.14
N GLY A 81 4.44 8.61 -9.66
CA GLY A 81 4.29 8.86 -11.09
C GLY A 81 3.12 8.13 -11.75
N PHE A 82 2.09 7.80 -10.96
CA PHE A 82 0.85 7.14 -11.41
C PHE A 82 -0.27 8.13 -11.77
N ASP A 83 0.01 9.43 -11.75
CA ASP A 83 -0.86 10.51 -12.23
C ASP A 83 -0.79 10.71 -13.75
N ARG A 84 -0.08 9.82 -14.46
CA ARG A 84 0.08 9.80 -15.91
C ARG A 84 -0.03 8.36 -16.45
N PRO A 85 -0.35 8.17 -17.73
CA PRO A 85 -0.47 6.84 -18.33
C PRO A 85 0.81 6.01 -18.19
N ILE A 86 0.65 4.73 -17.83
CA ILE A 86 1.72 3.75 -17.74
C ILE A 86 1.69 2.92 -19.04
N GLY A 87 2.84 2.77 -19.72
CA GLY A 87 2.97 1.88 -20.88
C GLY A 87 2.49 2.47 -22.22
N LYS A 88 3.16 3.53 -22.68
CA LYS A 88 3.16 3.90 -24.11
C LYS A 88 4.39 3.33 -24.79
#